data_AF-A0A2W6ZYM9-F1
#
_entry.id   AF-A0A2W6ZYM9-F1
#
_cell.length_a   1.000
_cell.length_b   1.000
_cell.length_c   1.000
_cell.angle_alpha   90.00
_cell.angle_beta   90.00
_cell.angle_gamma   90.00
#
_symmetry.space_group_name_H-M   'P 1'
#
loop_
_entity.id
_entity.type
_entity.pdbx_description
1 polymer ?
#
loop_
_entity_poly.entity_id
_entity_poly.type
_entity_poly.pdbx_seq_one_letter_code
_entity_poly.pdbx_strand_id
1 'polypeptide(L)' 'MTNLLTEAFRKAQNLPDYLQNELAEQLIEDIEHEIKWQQVLSQPQDMKLDQLAAKALSDSMNGKTREMGFDEL' A
#
# COMPACT_ATOMS: atom_id res chain seq x y z
N MET A 1 -7.51 -18.90 -9.45
CA MET A 1 -6.14 -18.60 -8.99
C MET A 1 -5.33 -18.23 -10.22
N THR A 2 -4.51 -17.17 -10.19
CA THR A 2 -3.65 -16.81 -11.32
C THR A 2 -2.54 -17.87 -11.49
N ASN A 3 -1.98 -17.98 -12.69
CA ASN A 3 -0.88 -18.94 -12.95
C ASN A 3 0.29 -18.75 -11.98
N LEU A 4 0.63 -17.50 -11.67
CA LEU A 4 1.73 -17.16 -10.75
C LEU A 4 1.44 -17.61 -9.31
N LEU A 5 0.23 -17.33 -8.81
CA LEU A 5 -0.15 -17.72 -7.44
C LEU A 5 -0.21 -19.26 -7.31
N THR A 6 -0.69 -19.95 -8.35
CA THR A 6 -0.64 -21.43 -8.40
C THR A 6 0.80 -21.96 -8.37
N GLU A 7 1.72 -21.34 -9.11
CA GLU A 7 3.14 -21.73 -9.06
C GLU A 7 3.75 -21.49 -7.66
N ALA A 8 3.41 -20.39 -7.00
CA ALA A 8 3.87 -20.08 -5.65
C ALA A 8 3.44 -21.16 -4.64
N PHE A 9 2.16 -21.55 -4.65
CA PHE A 9 1.67 -22.64 -3.79
C PHE A 9 2.35 -23.97 -4.10
N ARG A 10 2.57 -24.29 -5.38
CA ARG A 10 3.29 -25.52 -5.76
C ARG A 10 4.72 -25.55 -5.21
N LYS A 11 5.43 -24.42 -5.19
CA LYS A 11 6.75 -24.33 -4.58
C LYS A 11 6.68 -24.46 -3.06
N ALA A 12 5.73 -23.76 -2.42
CA ALA A 12 5.54 -23.77 -0.97
C ALA A 12 5.25 -25.18 -0.43
N GLN A 13 4.47 -26.00 -1.14
CA GLN A 13 4.16 -27.39 -0.76
C GLN A 13 5.39 -28.29 -0.59
N ASN A 14 6.54 -27.94 -1.18
CA ASN A 14 7.77 -28.72 -1.03
C ASN A 14 8.63 -28.30 0.17
N LEU A 15 8.20 -27.28 0.93
CA LEU A 15 8.91 -26.81 2.12
C LEU A 15 8.51 -27.63 3.36
N PRO A 16 9.33 -27.66 4.42
CA PRO A 16 8.92 -28.17 5.72
C PRO A 16 7.69 -27.43 6.27
N ASP A 17 6.85 -28.14 7.02
CA ASP A 17 5.58 -27.63 7.56
C ASP A 17 5.73 -26.29 8.30
N TYR A 18 6.80 -26.09 9.07
CA TYR A 18 7.00 -24.84 9.80
C TYR A 18 7.20 -23.64 8.86
N LEU A 19 7.91 -23.82 7.73
CA LEU A 19 8.07 -22.76 6.73
C LEU A 19 6.79 -22.55 5.92
N GLN A 20 6.02 -23.63 5.66
CA GLN A 20 4.71 -23.49 5.03
C GLN A 20 3.77 -22.64 5.89
N ASN A 21 3.77 -22.88 7.20
CA ASN A 21 2.94 -22.13 8.15
C ASN A 21 3.40 -20.66 8.25
N GLU A 22 4.70 -20.40 8.35
CA GLU A 22 5.23 -19.03 8.38
C GLU A 22 4.85 -18.25 7.11
N LEU A 23 4.99 -18.86 5.93
CA LEU A 23 4.58 -18.26 4.66
C LEU A 23 3.06 -18.04 4.59
N ALA A 24 2.27 -18.96 5.15
CA ALA A 24 0.83 -18.85 5.17
C ALA A 24 0.37 -17.67 6.06
N GLU A 25 0.97 -17.52 7.25
CA GLU A 25 0.67 -16.41 8.16
C GLU A 25 0.95 -15.05 7.49
N GLN A 26 2.12 -14.90 6.86
CA GLN A 26 2.49 -13.69 6.13
C GLN A 26 1.52 -13.40 4.97
N LEU A 27 1.20 -14.42 4.16
CA LEU A 27 0.31 -14.24 3.01
C LEU A 27 -1.12 -13.87 3.44
N ILE A 28 -1.61 -14.43 4.55
CA ILE A 28 -2.93 -14.09 5.09
C ILE A 28 -2.94 -12.62 5.52
N GLU A 29 -1.93 -12.17 6.28
CA GLU A 29 -1.82 -10.78 6.71
C GLU A 29 -1.76 -9.82 5.52
N ASP A 30 -0.94 -10.12 4.50
CA ASP A 30 -0.83 -9.32 3.29
C ASP A 30 -2.17 -9.20 2.54
N ILE A 31 -2.93 -10.30 2.44
CA ILE A 31 -4.25 -10.31 1.81
C ILE A 31 -5.23 -9.44 2.60
N GLU A 32 -5.25 -9.55 3.93
CA GLU A 32 -6.12 -8.74 4.78
C GLU A 32 -5.79 -7.24 4.66
N HIS A 33 -4.50 -6.90 4.61
CA HIS A 33 -4.05 -5.53 4.36
C HIS A 33 -4.50 -5.02 2.99
N GLU A 34 -4.31 -5.80 1.92
CA GLU A 34 -4.72 -5.41 0.57
C GLU A 34 -6.23 -5.20 0.47
N ILE A 35 -7.03 -6.10 1.08
CA ILE A 35 -8.49 -5.95 1.14
C ILE A 35 -8.86 -4.64 1.87
N LYS A 36 -8.22 -4.35 3.00
CA LYS A 36 -8.47 -3.12 3.76
C LYS A 36 -8.11 -1.88 2.96
N TRP A 37 -6.96 -1.89 2.27
CA TRP A 37 -6.56 -0.81 1.37
C TRP A 37 -7.57 -0.60 0.26
N GLN A 38 -7.97 -1.67 -0.42
CA GLN A 38 -8.97 -1.61 -1.47
C GLN A 38 -10.30 -1.03 -0.94
N GLN A 39 -10.74 -1.44 0.24
CA GLN A 39 -11.96 -0.93 0.85
C GLN A 39 -11.88 0.56 1.18
N VAL A 40 -10.76 1.01 1.77
CA VAL A 40 -10.58 2.42 2.15
C VAL A 40 -10.45 3.29 0.90
N LEU A 41 -9.72 2.85 -0.11
CA LEU A 41 -9.42 3.64 -1.31
C LEU A 41 -10.55 3.60 -2.36
N SER A 42 -11.42 2.59 -2.34
CA SER A 42 -12.60 2.54 -3.23
C SER A 42 -13.78 3.38 -2.76
N GLN A 43 -13.77 3.81 -1.50
CA GLN A 43 -14.76 4.75 -1.00
C GLN A 43 -14.53 6.15 -1.59
N PRO A 44 -15.60 6.93 -1.84
CA PRO A 44 -15.47 8.32 -2.24
C PRO A 44 -14.57 9.06 -1.24
N GLN A 45 -13.45 9.59 -1.70
CA GLN A 45 -12.52 10.30 -0.82
C GLN A 45 -13.18 11.60 -0.32
N ASP A 46 -12.92 11.93 0.95
CA ASP A 46 -13.35 13.20 1.54
C ASP A 46 -12.72 14.36 0.75
N MET A 47 -13.54 15.35 0.39
CA MET A 47 -13.14 16.56 -0.34
C MET A 47 -11.95 17.29 0.31
N LYS A 48 -11.65 17.01 1.59
CA LYS A 48 -10.46 17.53 2.28
C LYS A 48 -9.15 17.22 1.57
N LEU A 49 -8.99 16.02 0.97
CA LEU A 49 -7.75 15.70 0.26
C LEU A 49 -7.57 16.56 -0.99
N ASP A 50 -8.65 16.77 -1.75
CA ASP A 50 -8.66 17.67 -2.90
C ASP A 50 -8.37 19.12 -2.48
N GLN A 51 -8.94 19.57 -1.36
CA GLN A 51 -8.67 20.90 -0.82
C GLN A 51 -7.22 21.07 -0.39
N LEU A 52 -6.63 20.06 0.26
CA LEU A 52 -5.23 20.07 0.64
C LEU A 52 -4.31 20.09 -0.58
N ALA A 53 -4.61 19.29 -1.61
CA ALA A 53 -3.87 19.29 -2.87
C ALA A 53 -3.97 20.65 -3.58
N ALA A 54 -5.18 21.21 -3.69
CA ALA A 54 -5.40 22.54 -4.28
C ALA A 54 -4.67 23.64 -3.50
N LYS A 55 -4.68 23.57 -2.17
CA LYS A 55 -3.95 24.50 -1.30
C LYS A 55 -2.44 24.38 -1.52
N ALA A 56 -1.90 23.16 -1.56
CA ALA A 56 -0.47 22.93 -1.79
C ALA A 56 -0.01 23.49 -3.15
N LEU A 57 -0.81 23.28 -4.21
CA LEU A 57 -0.56 23.85 -5.53
C LEU A 57 -0.60 25.39 -5.49
N SER A 58 -1.61 25.96 -4.86
CA SER A 58 -1.74 27.42 -4.70
C SER A 58 -0.57 28.01 -3.92
N ASP A 59 -0.16 27.39 -2.82
CA ASP A 59 0.97 27.84 -2.01
C ASP A 59 2.29 27.76 -2.81
N SER A 60 2.47 26.73 -3.63
CA SER A 60 3.62 26.62 -4.54
C SER A 60 3.65 27.75 -5.57
N MET A 61 2.54 27.97 -6.28
CA MET A 61 2.44 29.02 -7.30
C MET A 61 2.62 30.43 -6.71
N ASN A 62 2.18 30.65 -5.47
CA ASN A 62 2.29 31.94 -4.79
C ASN A 62 3.62 32.13 -4.04
N GLY A 63 4.59 31.22 -4.20
CA GLY A 63 5.90 31.32 -3.53
C GLY A 63 5.83 31.18 -2.02
N LYS A 64 4.79 30.53 -1.49
CA LYS A 64 4.60 30.23 -0.06
C LYS A 64 5.18 28.87 0.35
N THR A 65 5.89 28.21 -0.56
CA THR A 65 6.62 26.97 -0.29
C THR A 65 8.10 27.27 -0.08
N ARG A 66 8.78 26.40 0.67
CA ARG A 66 10.22 26.43 0.85
C ARG A 66 10.79 25.15 0.25
N GLU A 67 11.82 25.27 -0.57
CA GLU A 67 12.61 24.13 -1.01
C GLU A 67 13.36 23.57 0.20
N MET A 68 13.16 22.29 0.50
CA MET A 68 13.80 21.61 1.63
C MET A 68 14.41 20.29 1.15
N GLY A 69 15.60 19.97 1.65
CA GLY A 69 16.25 18.69 1.42
C GLY A 69 15.62 17.55 2.22
N PHE A 70 15.93 16.30 1.88
CA PHE A 70 15.41 15.12 2.57
C PHE A 70 15.77 15.06 4.07
N ASP A 71 16.85 15.74 4.48
CA ASP A 71 17.37 15.72 5.85
C ASP A 71 17.08 17.02 6.64
N GLU A 72 16.27 17.92 6.11
CA GLU A 72 15.94 19.20 6.74
C GLU A 72 14.50 19.15 7.28
N LEU A 73 14.34 18.80 8.57
CA LEU A 73 13.06 18.78 9.31
C LEU A 73 13.09 19.72 10.52
#